data_AF-A0A954RCU2-F1
#
_entry.id   AF-A0A954RCU2-F1
#
_cell.length_a   1.000
_cell.length_b   1.000
_cell.length_c   1.000
_cell.angle_alpha   90.00
_cell.angle_beta   90.00
_cell.angle_gamma   90.00
#
_symmetry.space_group_name_H-M   'P 1'
#
loop_
_entity.id
_entity.type
_entity.pdbx_description
1 polymer ?
#
loop_
_entity_poly.entity_id
_entity_poly.type
_entity_poly.pdbx_seq_one_letter_code
_entity_poly.pdbx_strand_id
1 'polypeptide(L)'
;MNICVRDRLQRLAFRSLAALLFAVGWFASSLANSRALAEDSSAAAPPAVSFVNDVVPVLTKAGCNAGACHAKANGGQNGFELSLLGFEPDEDYEHIVREARGRRLFPAAPERSLILMKAVGQVPHGGGVRLAVDSEAYATLLRWIEQGAPQSQPGEPELVSIEVQPARGMLPQGDEQSLQATARYSDGSQRDVTKMALYECNEVALAEVTGDGLVTANKLPGKVSVMVRYQGRTAVYNASVPLGAPVDSVPEPRNFIDDLVFGNLRELGIPPSPVCDDATFLR
;
A
#
# COMPACT_ATOMS: atom_id res chain seq x y z
N MET A 1 -41.04 19.71 -36.12
CA MET A 1 -42.07 20.75 -36.33
C MET A 1 -41.71 21.89 -35.38
N ASN A 2 -41.36 23.08 -35.89
CA ASN A 2 -40.75 24.25 -35.19
C ASN A 2 -39.34 23.94 -34.61
N ILE A 3 -38.25 24.70 -34.76
CA ILE A 3 -37.88 26.03 -35.34
C ILE A 3 -38.08 27.27 -34.44
N CYS A 4 -36.99 27.69 -33.76
CA CYS A 4 -36.58 29.05 -33.37
C CYS A 4 -35.15 28.96 -32.75
N VAL A 5 -34.04 29.63 -33.12
CA VAL A 5 -33.61 30.60 -34.19
C VAL A 5 -33.42 32.10 -33.77
N ARG A 6 -32.14 32.46 -33.49
CA ARG A 6 -31.48 33.80 -33.51
C ARG A 6 -31.88 34.82 -32.41
N ASP A 7 -30.98 35.63 -31.85
CA ASP A 7 -30.01 36.57 -32.47
C ASP A 7 -28.58 36.52 -31.84
N ARG A 8 -27.46 36.92 -32.46
CA ARG A 8 -26.92 38.24 -32.95
C ARG A 8 -26.68 39.28 -31.83
N LEU A 9 -25.67 40.17 -31.87
CA LEU A 9 -24.43 40.30 -32.67
C LEU A 9 -23.46 41.30 -31.95
N GLN A 10 -22.19 41.32 -32.37
CA GLN A 10 -21.26 42.48 -32.36
C GLN A 10 -20.90 43.19 -31.03
N ARG A 11 -19.59 43.31 -30.79
CA ARG A 11 -18.82 44.53 -31.20
C ARG A 11 -17.34 44.19 -31.42
N LEU A 12 -16.68 44.95 -32.29
CA LEU A 12 -15.25 44.80 -32.60
C LEU A 12 -14.40 45.96 -32.07
N ALA A 13 -13.15 45.63 -31.76
CA ALA A 13 -11.89 46.38 -31.86
C ALA A 13 -11.89 47.93 -32.06
N PHE A 14 -11.00 48.60 -31.32
CA PHE A 14 -10.10 49.70 -31.76
C PHE A 14 -8.85 49.56 -30.83
N ARG A 15 -7.59 49.49 -31.31
CA ARG A 15 -6.66 50.57 -31.72
C ARG A 15 -6.39 51.65 -30.63
N SER A 16 -5.21 52.23 -30.43
CA SER A 16 -3.81 51.90 -30.81
C SER A 16 -2.83 52.95 -30.24
N LEU A 17 -1.65 52.50 -29.77
CA LEU A 17 -0.34 53.21 -29.78
C LEU A 17 -0.10 54.50 -28.93
N ALA A 18 1.15 54.63 -28.46
CA ALA A 18 1.89 55.83 -28.04
C ALA A 18 1.55 56.55 -26.71
N ALA A 19 2.44 57.32 -26.06
CA ALA A 19 3.87 57.14 -25.68
C ALA A 19 4.43 58.42 -24.98
N LEU A 20 5.66 58.33 -24.45
CA LEU A 20 6.61 59.38 -24.00
C LEU A 20 6.47 60.03 -22.59
N LEU A 21 7.60 59.94 -21.88
CA LEU A 21 8.26 60.91 -20.99
C LEU A 21 7.58 61.40 -19.70
N PHE A 22 8.17 60.99 -18.57
CA PHE A 22 9.06 61.90 -17.82
C PHE A 22 10.35 61.16 -17.44
N ALA A 23 11.44 61.90 -17.16
CA ALA A 23 12.78 61.35 -16.92
C ALA A 23 13.54 62.18 -15.86
N VAL A 24 14.78 61.76 -15.56
CA VAL A 24 15.70 62.27 -14.52
C VAL A 24 15.30 61.82 -13.11
N GLY A 25 16.14 61.10 -12.35
CA GLY A 25 17.42 60.44 -12.68
C GLY A 25 18.36 60.36 -11.47
N TRP A 26 19.44 59.56 -11.57
CA TRP A 26 20.75 59.77 -10.95
C TRP A 26 21.78 58.74 -11.44
N PHE A 27 23.07 59.10 -11.45
CA PHE A 27 24.19 58.23 -11.79
C PHE A 27 24.82 57.66 -10.52
N ALA A 28 25.00 56.34 -10.41
CA ALA A 28 25.92 55.74 -9.45
C ALA A 28 26.41 54.34 -9.90
N SER A 29 27.73 54.17 -9.85
CA SER A 29 28.53 53.01 -10.22
C SER A 29 28.16 51.68 -9.55
N SER A 30 28.29 50.57 -10.30
CA SER A 30 28.99 49.38 -9.79
C SER A 30 29.50 48.47 -10.91
N LEU A 31 30.82 48.30 -10.98
CA LEU A 31 31.49 47.21 -11.69
C LEU A 31 32.06 46.25 -10.63
N ALA A 32 31.29 45.26 -10.18
CA ALA A 32 31.76 43.97 -9.64
C ALA A 32 30.63 43.16 -8.96
N ASN A 33 30.21 42.06 -9.58
CA ASN A 33 30.25 40.73 -8.93
C ASN A 33 29.72 39.65 -9.89
N SER A 34 30.55 39.23 -10.85
CA SER A 34 30.40 37.91 -11.50
C SER A 34 30.89 36.82 -10.53
N ARG A 35 30.24 36.70 -9.37
CA ARG A 35 30.60 35.76 -8.32
C ARG A 35 29.68 34.54 -8.39
N ALA A 36 30.31 33.38 -8.48
CA ALA A 36 29.70 32.10 -8.81
C ALA A 36 28.37 31.81 -8.07
N LEU A 37 27.33 31.49 -8.86
CA LEU A 37 26.41 30.43 -8.48
C LEU A 37 27.11 29.10 -8.79
N ALA A 38 27.98 28.68 -7.88
CA ALA A 38 28.31 27.27 -7.78
C ALA A 38 27.11 26.61 -7.10
N GLU A 39 26.27 25.92 -7.87
CA GLU A 39 25.27 25.04 -7.28
C GLU A 39 26.00 23.95 -6.51
N ASP A 40 25.69 23.82 -5.22
CA ASP A 40 26.26 22.79 -4.35
C ASP A 40 25.64 21.44 -4.71
N SER A 41 26.12 20.84 -5.81
CA SER A 41 25.71 19.53 -6.30
C SER A 41 26.34 18.38 -5.49
N SER A 42 26.56 18.61 -4.19
CA SER A 42 26.69 17.58 -3.17
C SER A 42 25.36 16.81 -3.08
N ALA A 43 25.15 15.93 -4.05
CA ALA A 43 24.05 14.98 -4.04
C ALA A 43 24.17 14.13 -2.76
N ALA A 44 23.32 14.41 -1.78
CA ALA A 44 23.34 13.75 -0.50
C ALA A 44 23.31 12.23 -0.70
N ALA A 45 24.15 11.51 0.05
CA ALA A 45 24.26 10.06 -0.05
C ALA A 45 22.85 9.43 0.06
N PRO A 46 22.48 8.48 -0.81
CA PRO A 46 21.15 7.93 -0.83
C PRO A 46 20.82 7.30 0.54
N PRO A 47 19.56 7.41 1.01
CA PRO A 47 19.19 7.03 2.36
C PRO A 47 19.62 5.59 2.68
N ALA A 48 20.13 5.41 3.90
CA ALA A 48 20.61 4.13 4.39
C ALA A 48 19.44 3.15 4.47
N VAL A 49 19.57 1.99 3.82
CA VAL A 49 18.53 0.97 3.74
C VAL A 49 18.63 0.07 4.96
N SER A 50 17.51 -0.11 5.63
CA SER A 50 17.34 -1.06 6.72
C SER A 50 17.04 -2.46 6.18
N PHE A 51 17.64 -3.47 6.80
CA PHE A 51 17.23 -4.85 6.52
C PHE A 51 15.80 -5.12 7.02
N VAL A 52 15.51 -4.79 8.28
CA VAL A 52 14.22 -5.09 8.94
C VAL A 52 13.07 -4.30 8.33
N ASN A 53 13.27 -3.01 8.08
CA ASN A 53 12.22 -2.05 7.75
C ASN A 53 12.01 -1.82 6.25
N ASP A 54 12.99 -2.16 5.40
CA ASP A 54 12.90 -1.98 3.95
C ASP A 54 13.06 -3.31 3.19
N VAL A 55 14.10 -4.11 3.49
CA VAL A 55 14.39 -5.37 2.77
C VAL A 55 13.39 -6.48 3.11
N VAL A 56 13.14 -6.76 4.39
CA VAL A 56 12.20 -7.82 4.81
C VAL A 56 10.78 -7.56 4.25
N PRO A 57 10.22 -6.34 4.30
CA PRO A 57 8.98 -6.00 3.60
C PRO A 57 8.99 -6.28 2.10
N VAL A 58 10.10 -6.04 1.38
CA VAL A 58 10.20 -6.42 -0.04
C VAL A 58 10.12 -7.93 -0.22
N LEU A 59 10.83 -8.71 0.61
CA LEU A 59 10.82 -10.17 0.55
C LEU A 59 9.42 -10.74 0.89
N THR A 60 8.75 -10.15 1.88
CA THR A 60 7.38 -10.51 2.28
C THR A 60 6.37 -10.12 1.20
N LYS A 61 6.46 -8.92 0.61
CA LYS A 61 5.56 -8.47 -0.47
C LYS A 61 5.71 -9.30 -1.75
N ALA A 62 6.94 -9.72 -2.07
CA ALA A 62 7.23 -10.63 -3.18
C ALA A 62 6.85 -12.10 -2.90
N GLY A 63 6.45 -12.42 -1.65
CA GLY A 63 6.13 -13.77 -1.21
C GLY A 63 7.33 -14.73 -1.17
N CYS A 64 8.56 -14.21 -1.09
CA CYS A 64 9.79 -15.01 -1.02
C CYS A 64 9.81 -15.87 0.25
N ASN A 65 9.44 -15.28 1.38
CA ASN A 65 9.34 -15.91 2.70
C ASN A 65 7.90 -16.37 3.06
N ALA A 66 7.08 -16.67 2.04
CA ALA A 66 5.80 -17.34 2.23
C ALA A 66 5.99 -18.84 2.48
N GLY A 67 5.04 -19.49 3.16
CA GLY A 67 5.09 -20.92 3.52
C GLY A 67 5.10 -21.91 2.34
N ALA A 68 4.83 -21.45 1.11
CA ALA A 68 5.02 -22.23 -0.11
C ALA A 68 6.43 -22.11 -0.71
N CYS A 69 7.18 -21.06 -0.33
CA CYS A 69 8.48 -20.68 -0.88
C CYS A 69 9.60 -20.92 0.16
N HIS A 70 10.41 -19.93 0.52
CA HIS A 70 11.56 -20.15 1.39
C HIS A 70 11.23 -20.30 2.88
N ALA A 71 10.02 -19.92 3.31
CA ALA A 71 9.50 -20.27 4.64
C ALA A 71 8.69 -21.58 4.67
N LYS A 72 8.93 -22.46 3.68
CA LYS A 72 8.35 -23.80 3.68
C LYS A 72 8.94 -24.62 4.84
N ALA A 73 8.05 -25.19 5.65
CA ALA A 73 8.43 -26.05 6.77
C ALA A 73 9.40 -27.18 6.33
N ASN A 74 10.38 -27.46 7.19
CA ASN A 74 11.48 -28.42 7.01
C ASN A 74 12.61 -27.94 6.04
N GLY A 75 13.20 -26.77 6.24
CA GLY A 75 14.43 -26.36 5.53
C GLY A 75 14.22 -25.46 4.31
N GLY A 76 13.09 -24.77 4.22
CA GLY A 76 12.74 -23.88 3.11
C GLY A 76 12.75 -24.56 1.73
N GLN A 77 13.56 -24.05 0.81
CA GLN A 77 13.77 -24.66 -0.51
C GLN A 77 15.25 -24.71 -0.92
N ASN A 78 15.71 -25.90 -1.31
CA ASN A 78 17.04 -26.17 -1.87
C ASN A 78 18.22 -25.72 -0.96
N GLY A 79 18.04 -25.79 0.37
CA GLY A 79 19.02 -25.27 1.31
C GLY A 79 19.06 -23.74 1.34
N PHE A 80 17.91 -23.09 1.20
CA PHE A 80 17.71 -21.68 1.54
C PHE A 80 16.36 -21.55 2.24
N GLU A 81 16.43 -21.20 3.52
CA GLU A 81 15.30 -21.02 4.42
C GLU A 81 15.14 -19.53 4.75
N LEU A 82 13.91 -19.11 5.04
CA LEU A 82 13.55 -17.79 5.56
C LEU A 82 12.43 -17.97 6.60
N SER A 83 12.35 -17.07 7.57
CA SER A 83 11.32 -17.02 8.59
C SER A 83 9.95 -16.69 7.97
N LEU A 84 8.86 -17.24 8.52
CA LEU A 84 7.53 -17.09 7.92
C LEU A 84 7.06 -15.62 7.94
N LEU A 85 6.93 -15.03 6.75
CA LEU A 85 6.57 -13.61 6.53
C LEU A 85 7.55 -12.58 7.13
N GLY A 86 8.77 -12.99 7.51
CA GLY A 86 9.77 -12.11 8.11
C GLY A 86 9.60 -11.93 9.62
N PHE A 87 9.29 -13.02 10.32
CA PHE A 87 9.08 -13.03 11.78
C PHE A 87 10.39 -13.02 12.59
N GLU A 88 11.45 -13.67 12.07
CA GLU A 88 12.79 -13.73 12.69
C GLU A 88 13.82 -13.08 11.74
N PRO A 89 13.90 -11.74 11.70
CA PRO A 89 14.72 -11.03 10.72
C PRO A 89 16.23 -11.29 10.88
N ASP A 90 16.72 -11.57 12.10
CA ASP A 90 18.13 -11.93 12.29
C ASP A 90 18.47 -13.28 11.64
N GLU A 91 17.57 -14.28 11.72
CA GLU A 91 17.75 -15.55 11.01
C GLU A 91 17.67 -15.36 9.49
N ASP A 92 16.74 -14.53 9.00
CA ASP A 92 16.66 -14.16 7.58
C ASP A 92 17.96 -13.51 7.09
N TYR A 93 18.58 -12.66 7.90
CA TYR A 93 19.86 -12.03 7.59
C TYR A 93 21.00 -13.05 7.52
N GLU A 94 21.13 -13.97 8.51
CA GLU A 94 22.14 -15.03 8.47
C GLU A 94 21.99 -15.89 7.20
N HIS A 95 20.76 -16.29 6.88
CA HIS A 95 20.46 -17.11 5.70
C HIS A 95 20.74 -16.37 4.37
N ILE A 96 20.44 -15.08 4.26
CA ILE A 96 20.72 -14.30 3.04
C ILE A 96 22.20 -13.98 2.90
N VAL A 97 22.86 -13.52 3.96
CA VAL A 97 24.17 -12.86 3.87
C VAL A 97 25.35 -13.75 4.20
N ARG A 98 25.22 -14.70 5.15
CA ARG A 98 26.37 -15.46 5.69
C ARG A 98 26.35 -16.94 5.34
N GLU A 99 25.17 -17.56 5.38
CA GLU A 99 24.97 -18.99 5.14
C GLU A 99 25.40 -19.40 3.72
N ALA A 100 25.76 -20.67 3.53
CA ALA A 100 26.38 -21.20 2.32
C ALA A 100 27.57 -20.36 1.77
N ARG A 101 28.34 -19.74 2.69
CA ARG A 101 29.49 -18.84 2.44
C ARG A 101 29.12 -17.56 1.68
N GLY A 102 27.96 -16.97 2.00
CA GLY A 102 27.50 -15.69 1.46
C GLY A 102 27.16 -15.70 -0.04
N ARG A 103 27.08 -16.89 -0.66
CA ARG A 103 26.91 -17.11 -2.12
C ARG A 103 25.68 -16.47 -2.77
N ARG A 104 24.76 -15.90 -1.99
CA ARG A 104 23.50 -15.30 -2.43
C ARG A 104 23.67 -13.82 -2.82
N LEU A 105 24.67 -13.15 -2.25
CA LEU A 105 25.05 -11.78 -2.57
C LEU A 105 26.39 -11.75 -3.34
N PHE A 106 26.60 -10.74 -4.16
CA PHE A 106 27.88 -10.52 -4.83
C PHE A 106 28.27 -9.03 -4.82
N PRO A 107 28.83 -8.50 -3.71
CA PRO A 107 29.07 -7.06 -3.52
C PRO A 107 29.98 -6.40 -4.57
N ALA A 108 30.78 -7.17 -5.30
CA ALA A 108 31.65 -6.66 -6.37
C ALA A 108 30.91 -6.37 -7.70
N ALA A 109 29.70 -6.90 -7.87
CA ALA A 109 28.74 -6.53 -8.91
C ALA A 109 27.32 -6.82 -8.38
N PRO A 110 26.76 -5.93 -7.54
CA PRO A 110 25.55 -6.16 -6.77
C PRO A 110 24.37 -6.68 -7.59
N GLU A 111 24.22 -6.25 -8.84
CA GLU A 111 23.18 -6.66 -9.78
C GLU A 111 23.20 -8.16 -10.11
N ARG A 112 24.36 -8.82 -9.93
CA ARG A 112 24.56 -10.27 -10.16
C ARG A 112 24.37 -11.11 -8.90
N SER A 113 23.94 -10.50 -7.79
CA SER A 113 23.56 -11.23 -6.58
C SER A 113 22.44 -12.21 -6.91
N LEU A 114 22.58 -13.49 -6.52
CA LEU A 114 21.60 -14.52 -6.86
C LEU A 114 20.19 -14.18 -6.35
N ILE A 115 20.07 -13.48 -5.22
CA ILE A 115 18.77 -13.02 -4.71
C ILE A 115 18.05 -12.12 -5.71
N LEU A 116 18.76 -11.18 -6.35
CA LEU A 116 18.23 -10.33 -7.40
C LEU A 116 17.96 -11.12 -8.68
N MET A 117 18.98 -11.82 -9.21
CA MET A 117 18.87 -12.53 -10.50
C MET A 117 17.79 -13.62 -10.50
N LYS A 118 17.50 -14.24 -9.35
CA LYS A 118 16.36 -15.17 -9.19
C LYS A 118 15.03 -14.42 -9.16
N ALA A 119 14.94 -13.33 -8.41
CA ALA A 119 13.72 -12.54 -8.29
C ALA A 119 13.26 -11.93 -9.62
N VAL A 120 14.19 -11.46 -10.48
CA VAL A 120 13.86 -10.94 -11.82
C VAL A 120 13.90 -12.01 -12.93
N GLY A 121 14.09 -13.29 -12.59
CA GLY A 121 14.08 -14.40 -13.55
C GLY A 121 15.25 -14.51 -14.52
N GLN A 122 16.32 -13.71 -14.35
CA GLN A 122 17.55 -13.80 -15.16
C GLN A 122 18.27 -15.16 -15.02
N VAL A 123 18.05 -15.88 -13.92
CA VAL A 123 18.49 -17.28 -13.75
C VAL A 123 17.32 -18.15 -13.27
N PRO A 124 17.20 -19.42 -13.70
CA PRO A 124 16.01 -20.25 -13.43
C PRO A 124 15.63 -20.33 -11.95
N HIS A 125 14.40 -19.93 -11.64
CA HIS A 125 13.86 -19.88 -10.27
C HIS A 125 12.53 -20.64 -10.21
N GLY A 126 12.42 -21.63 -9.33
CA GLY A 126 11.21 -22.45 -9.19
C GLY A 126 9.98 -21.67 -8.73
N GLY A 127 10.17 -20.56 -8.01
CA GLY A 127 9.10 -19.64 -7.64
C GLY A 127 8.63 -18.70 -8.76
N GLY A 128 9.26 -18.72 -9.94
CA GLY A 128 9.00 -17.79 -11.05
C GLY A 128 9.62 -16.39 -10.86
N VAL A 129 9.23 -15.45 -11.72
CA VAL A 129 9.56 -14.02 -11.55
C VAL A 129 8.76 -13.47 -10.37
N ARG A 130 9.41 -12.65 -9.54
CA ARG A 130 8.86 -12.05 -8.31
C ARG A 130 9.05 -10.54 -8.21
N LEU A 131 10.01 -9.98 -8.93
CA LEU A 131 10.26 -8.54 -9.04
C LEU A 131 10.46 -8.16 -10.51
N ALA A 132 10.10 -6.92 -10.86
CA ALA A 132 10.51 -6.31 -12.12
C ALA A 132 11.84 -5.54 -11.92
N VAL A 133 12.69 -5.46 -12.93
CA VAL A 133 14.03 -4.83 -12.85
C VAL A 133 13.95 -3.32 -12.58
N ASP A 134 12.87 -2.69 -13.04
CA ASP A 134 12.53 -1.28 -12.88
C ASP A 134 11.67 -0.99 -11.62
N SER A 135 11.40 -2.00 -10.78
CA SER A 135 10.62 -1.82 -9.56
C SER A 135 11.42 -1.18 -8.41
N GLU A 136 10.74 -0.34 -7.62
CA GLU A 136 11.27 0.23 -6.37
C GLU A 136 11.76 -0.86 -5.39
N ALA A 137 11.08 -2.00 -5.36
CA ALA A 137 11.47 -3.18 -4.60
C ALA A 137 12.82 -3.76 -5.06
N TYR A 138 13.06 -3.91 -6.37
CA TYR A 138 14.37 -4.31 -6.89
C TYR A 138 15.45 -3.26 -6.58
N ALA A 139 15.15 -1.98 -6.76
CA ALA A 139 16.08 -0.89 -6.45
C ALA A 139 16.43 -0.81 -4.96
N THR A 140 15.51 -1.17 -4.06
CA THR A 140 15.74 -1.22 -2.61
C THR A 140 16.69 -2.36 -2.23
N LEU A 141 16.46 -3.57 -2.76
CA LEU A 141 17.37 -4.70 -2.56
C LEU A 141 18.77 -4.43 -3.15
N LEU A 142 18.83 -3.84 -4.34
CA LEU A 142 20.09 -3.46 -4.98
C LEU A 142 20.87 -2.47 -4.11
N ARG A 143 20.23 -1.37 -3.68
CA ARG A 143 20.84 -0.33 -2.85
C ARG A 143 21.34 -0.86 -1.49
N TRP A 144 20.59 -1.78 -0.87
CA TRP A 144 21.05 -2.45 0.36
C TRP A 144 22.36 -3.23 0.14
N ILE A 145 22.49 -3.95 -0.98
CA ILE A 145 23.71 -4.70 -1.33
C ILE A 145 24.86 -3.75 -1.69
N GLU A 146 24.59 -2.66 -2.41
CA GLU A 146 25.55 -1.58 -2.70
C GLU A 146 26.08 -0.91 -1.42
N GLN A 147 25.24 -0.77 -0.40
CA GLN A 147 25.61 -0.28 0.93
C GLN A 147 26.34 -1.33 1.81
N GLY A 148 26.69 -2.49 1.25
CA GLY A 148 27.43 -3.55 1.94
C GLY A 148 26.55 -4.54 2.70
N ALA A 149 25.23 -4.55 2.45
CA ALA A 149 24.23 -5.41 3.10
C ALA A 149 24.26 -5.35 4.65
N PRO A 150 24.09 -4.17 5.28
CA PRO A 150 24.06 -4.04 6.74
C PRO A 150 22.87 -4.79 7.37
N GLN A 151 23.08 -5.37 8.55
CA GLN A 151 22.04 -6.07 9.33
C GLN A 151 21.10 -5.11 10.05
N SER A 152 21.66 -4.06 10.64
CA SER A 152 20.91 -3.02 11.37
C SER A 152 21.66 -1.69 11.31
N GLN A 153 20.92 -0.59 11.44
CA GLN A 153 21.47 0.77 11.46
C GLN A 153 21.52 1.30 12.92
N PRO A 154 22.53 2.10 13.33
CA PRO A 154 22.55 2.72 14.65
C PRO A 154 21.37 3.69 14.83
N GLY A 155 20.51 3.45 15.83
CA GLY A 155 19.31 4.25 16.07
C GLY A 155 18.15 3.96 15.11
N GLU A 156 18.17 2.79 14.45
CA GLU A 156 17.06 2.32 13.61
C GLU A 156 15.74 2.22 14.41
N PRO A 157 14.62 2.77 13.91
CA PRO A 157 13.38 2.77 14.67
C PRO A 157 12.56 1.48 14.44
N GLU A 158 11.93 1.00 15.51
CA GLU A 158 11.13 -0.23 15.52
C GLU A 158 9.69 0.05 15.07
N LEU A 159 9.05 -0.90 14.39
CA LEU A 159 7.63 -0.78 14.03
C LEU A 159 6.72 -0.98 15.26
N VAL A 160 6.07 0.09 15.71
CA VAL A 160 5.14 0.08 16.85
C VAL A 160 3.75 -0.41 16.43
N SER A 161 3.18 0.14 15.36
CA SER A 161 1.84 -0.23 14.89
C SER A 161 1.64 0.00 13.38
N ILE A 162 0.55 -0.57 12.86
CA ILE A 162 -0.01 -0.26 11.55
C ILE A 162 -1.47 0.19 11.73
N GLU A 163 -1.90 1.17 10.95
CA GLU A 163 -3.29 1.61 10.81
C GLU A 163 -3.73 1.49 9.35
N VAL A 164 -5.02 1.28 9.14
CA VAL A 164 -5.65 1.33 7.80
C VAL A 164 -6.75 2.38 7.79
N GLN A 165 -6.80 3.19 6.72
CA GLN A 165 -7.81 4.21 6.51
C GLN A 165 -8.49 4.03 5.15
N PRO A 166 -9.84 4.06 5.08
CA PRO A 166 -10.77 4.01 6.22
C PRO A 166 -10.65 2.69 6.99
N ALA A 167 -10.89 2.72 8.31
CA ALA A 167 -10.94 1.51 9.14
C ALA A 167 -12.30 0.78 9.07
N ARG A 168 -13.35 1.49 8.66
CA ARG A 168 -14.69 0.93 8.38
C ARG A 168 -15.43 1.75 7.34
N GLY A 169 -16.35 1.13 6.61
CA GLY A 169 -17.16 1.81 5.60
C GLY A 169 -18.41 1.05 5.18
N MET A 170 -19.23 1.68 4.35
CA MET A 170 -20.22 1.01 3.52
C MET A 170 -19.66 0.94 2.10
N LEU A 171 -19.79 -0.21 1.44
CA LEU A 171 -19.28 -0.44 0.08
C LEU A 171 -20.39 -1.09 -0.76
N PRO A 172 -21.20 -0.29 -1.50
CA PRO A 172 -22.25 -0.80 -2.37
C PRO A 172 -21.75 -1.82 -3.40
N GLN A 173 -22.64 -2.69 -3.89
CA GLN A 173 -22.30 -3.75 -4.83
C GLN A 173 -21.73 -3.17 -6.14
N GLY A 174 -20.49 -3.51 -6.47
CA GLY A 174 -19.77 -2.98 -7.63
C GLY A 174 -19.02 -1.67 -7.40
N ASP A 175 -19.11 -1.05 -6.21
CA ASP A 175 -18.29 0.10 -5.83
C ASP A 175 -16.90 -0.36 -5.34
N GLU A 176 -15.95 0.59 -5.36
CA GLU A 176 -14.55 0.38 -4.95
C GLU A 176 -14.15 1.29 -3.78
N GLN A 177 -13.25 0.79 -2.93
CA GLN A 177 -12.61 1.53 -1.83
C GLN A 177 -11.10 1.40 -1.93
N SER A 178 -10.38 2.52 -1.99
CA SER A 178 -8.92 2.50 -1.81
C SER A 178 -8.57 2.57 -0.32
N LEU A 179 -7.79 1.62 0.16
CA LEU A 179 -7.25 1.61 1.52
C LEU A 179 -5.86 2.26 1.53
N GLN A 180 -5.60 3.14 2.50
CA GLN A 180 -4.27 3.62 2.82
C GLN A 180 -3.76 2.91 4.08
N ALA A 181 -2.59 2.28 4.01
CA ALA A 181 -1.94 1.65 5.15
C ALA A 181 -0.78 2.52 5.66
N THR A 182 -0.80 2.88 6.95
CA THR A 182 0.23 3.73 7.58
C THR A 182 0.93 2.98 8.71
N ALA A 183 2.25 2.89 8.63
CA ALA A 183 3.11 2.36 9.69
C ALA A 183 3.53 3.49 10.65
N ARG A 184 3.56 3.20 11.97
CA ARG A 184 4.08 4.09 13.02
C ARG A 184 5.31 3.47 13.69
N TYR A 185 6.36 4.27 13.86
CA TYR A 185 7.65 3.80 14.35
C TYR A 185 8.02 4.39 15.73
N SER A 186 9.01 3.79 16.41
CA SER A 186 9.38 4.14 17.79
C SER A 186 10.03 5.52 17.97
N ASP A 187 10.53 6.11 16.88
CA ASP A 187 10.97 7.51 16.80
C ASP A 187 9.81 8.51 16.60
N GLY A 188 8.57 8.01 16.48
CA GLY A 188 7.38 8.81 16.14
C GLY A 188 7.21 9.09 14.65
N SER A 189 8.10 8.59 13.79
CA SER A 189 7.96 8.71 12.34
C SER A 189 6.81 7.84 11.82
N GLN A 190 6.34 8.19 10.62
CA GLN A 190 5.26 7.51 9.92
C GLN A 190 5.68 7.25 8.47
N ARG A 191 5.28 6.10 7.93
CA ARG A 191 5.47 5.77 6.51
C ARG A 191 4.16 5.29 5.92
N ASP A 192 3.85 5.73 4.71
CA ASP A 192 2.85 5.05 3.88
C ASP A 192 3.43 3.70 3.47
N VAL A 193 2.74 2.62 3.81
CA VAL A 193 3.11 1.24 3.51
C VAL A 193 2.05 0.56 2.64
N THR A 194 1.17 1.32 2.00
CA THR A 194 0.02 0.82 1.22
C THR A 194 0.45 -0.20 0.16
N LYS A 195 1.52 0.08 -0.57
CA LYS A 195 2.09 -0.85 -1.57
C LYS A 195 2.91 -1.99 -0.96
N MET A 196 3.36 -1.88 0.29
CA MET A 196 4.25 -2.84 0.93
C MET A 196 3.51 -3.81 1.86
N ALA A 197 2.31 -3.47 2.30
CA ALA A 197 1.45 -4.35 3.08
C ALA A 197 0.91 -5.53 2.26
N LEU A 198 0.58 -6.62 2.94
CA LEU A 198 -0.24 -7.71 2.40
C LEU A 198 -1.70 -7.47 2.74
N TYR A 199 -2.59 -7.73 1.79
CA TYR A 199 -4.05 -7.64 1.96
C TYR A 199 -4.67 -9.03 1.81
N GLU A 200 -5.59 -9.37 2.71
CA GLU A 200 -6.29 -10.65 2.71
C GLU A 200 -7.77 -10.40 3.04
N CYS A 201 -8.66 -10.74 2.12
CA CYS A 201 -10.11 -10.65 2.32
C CYS A 201 -10.61 -11.94 2.99
N ASN A 202 -11.46 -11.82 4.03
CA ASN A 202 -12.02 -12.98 4.72
C ASN A 202 -13.05 -13.76 3.90
N GLU A 203 -13.71 -13.10 2.93
CA GLU A 203 -14.74 -13.72 2.07
C GLU A 203 -14.71 -13.08 0.67
N VAL A 204 -14.03 -13.76 -0.24
CA VAL A 204 -13.81 -13.34 -1.64
C VAL A 204 -15.13 -13.23 -2.41
N ALA A 205 -16.15 -14.03 -2.04
CA ALA A 205 -17.47 -13.95 -2.67
C ALA A 205 -18.23 -12.64 -2.37
N LEU A 206 -17.84 -11.91 -1.32
CA LEU A 206 -18.41 -10.61 -0.93
C LEU A 206 -17.58 -9.42 -1.43
N ALA A 207 -16.25 -9.51 -1.40
CA ALA A 207 -15.38 -8.51 -2.03
C ALA A 207 -14.00 -9.08 -2.38
N GLU A 208 -13.38 -8.54 -3.42
CA GLU A 208 -11.97 -8.81 -3.76
C GLU A 208 -11.09 -7.65 -3.28
N VAL A 209 -9.79 -7.92 -3.07
CA VAL A 209 -8.80 -6.88 -2.74
C VAL A 209 -7.52 -7.07 -3.55
N THR A 210 -7.02 -5.99 -4.14
CA THR A 210 -5.78 -5.98 -4.93
C THR A 210 -4.54 -5.90 -4.04
N GLY A 211 -3.38 -6.19 -4.63
CA GLY A 211 -2.09 -6.01 -3.95
C GLY A 211 -1.82 -4.57 -3.49
N ASP A 212 -2.44 -3.56 -4.09
CA ASP A 212 -2.25 -2.15 -3.75
C ASP A 212 -3.37 -1.57 -2.84
N GLY A 213 -4.19 -2.44 -2.24
CA GLY A 213 -5.21 -2.03 -1.26
C GLY A 213 -6.52 -1.50 -1.85
N LEU A 214 -6.78 -1.71 -3.14
CA LEU A 214 -8.09 -1.44 -3.74
C LEU A 214 -9.04 -2.61 -3.44
N VAL A 215 -10.15 -2.34 -2.75
CA VAL A 215 -11.20 -3.31 -2.42
C VAL A 215 -12.39 -3.08 -3.34
N THR A 216 -12.87 -4.10 -4.03
CA THR A 216 -14.01 -4.03 -4.96
C THR A 216 -15.13 -4.94 -4.47
N ALA A 217 -16.33 -4.41 -4.22
CA ALA A 217 -17.44 -5.22 -3.72
C ALA A 217 -18.10 -6.06 -4.82
N ASN A 218 -18.33 -7.32 -4.51
CA ASN A 218 -19.07 -8.25 -5.36
C ASN A 218 -20.60 -8.08 -5.17
N LYS A 219 -21.38 -8.94 -5.84
CA LYS A 219 -22.85 -8.87 -5.91
C LYS A 219 -23.56 -9.46 -4.69
N LEU A 220 -22.83 -10.02 -3.72
CA LEU A 220 -23.42 -10.64 -2.54
C LEU A 220 -23.42 -9.63 -1.37
N PRO A 221 -24.57 -9.40 -0.72
CA PRO A 221 -24.65 -8.54 0.44
C PRO A 221 -24.11 -9.25 1.70
N GLY A 222 -23.60 -8.48 2.64
CA GLY A 222 -23.10 -8.97 3.93
C GLY A 222 -22.02 -8.07 4.53
N LYS A 223 -21.26 -8.60 5.48
CA LYS A 223 -20.09 -7.91 6.06
C LYS A 223 -18.80 -8.62 5.67
N VAL A 224 -17.82 -7.82 5.27
CA VAL A 224 -16.52 -8.27 4.78
C VAL A 224 -15.40 -7.53 5.52
N SER A 225 -14.32 -8.25 5.81
CA SER A 225 -13.18 -7.78 6.58
C SER A 225 -11.91 -8.03 5.79
N VAL A 226 -11.18 -6.96 5.47
CA VAL A 226 -9.87 -7.02 4.82
C VAL A 226 -8.80 -6.85 5.89
N MET A 227 -8.04 -7.92 6.14
CA MET A 227 -6.85 -7.86 6.99
C MET A 227 -5.71 -7.21 6.20
N VAL A 228 -5.03 -6.26 6.83
CA VAL A 228 -3.83 -5.59 6.32
C VAL A 228 -2.66 -5.97 7.21
N ARG A 229 -1.57 -6.50 6.64
CA ARG A 229 -0.41 -7.02 7.40
C ARG A 229 0.90 -6.40 6.92
N TYR A 230 1.75 -5.98 7.85
CA TYR A 230 3.08 -5.43 7.57
C TYR A 230 4.01 -5.67 8.77
N GLN A 231 5.19 -6.26 8.52
CA GLN A 231 6.18 -6.70 9.54
C GLN A 231 5.54 -7.26 10.83
N GLY A 232 4.79 -8.36 10.73
CA GLY A 232 4.12 -9.01 11.86
C GLY A 232 2.90 -8.27 12.45
N ARG A 233 2.81 -6.94 12.33
CA ARG A 233 1.65 -6.14 12.77
C ARG A 233 0.47 -6.31 11.80
N THR A 234 -0.74 -6.10 12.32
CA THR A 234 -1.99 -6.14 11.53
C THR A 234 -2.95 -4.99 11.86
N ALA A 235 -3.71 -4.58 10.85
CA ALA A 235 -4.91 -3.74 10.95
C ALA A 235 -6.04 -4.41 10.16
N VAL A 236 -7.29 -3.94 10.31
CA VAL A 236 -8.46 -4.51 9.61
C VAL A 236 -9.38 -3.40 9.12
N TYR A 237 -9.70 -3.40 7.82
CA TYR A 237 -10.81 -2.65 7.26
C TYR A 237 -12.07 -3.50 7.31
N ASN A 238 -13.19 -2.93 7.76
CA ASN A 238 -14.48 -3.63 7.84
C ASN A 238 -15.55 -2.90 7.00
N ALA A 239 -16.08 -3.58 5.98
CA ALA A 239 -17.10 -3.02 5.12
C ALA A 239 -18.45 -3.75 5.25
N SER A 240 -19.52 -2.98 5.15
CA SER A 240 -20.88 -3.47 4.91
C SER A 240 -21.20 -3.35 3.43
N VAL A 241 -21.48 -4.48 2.77
CA VAL A 241 -22.01 -4.54 1.41
C VAL A 241 -23.54 -4.67 1.51
N PRO A 242 -24.31 -3.59 1.30
CA PRO A 242 -25.75 -3.63 1.48
C PRO A 242 -26.47 -4.41 0.37
N LEU A 243 -27.59 -5.04 0.74
CA LEU A 243 -28.64 -5.46 -0.18
C LEU A 243 -29.46 -4.25 -0.66
N GLY A 244 -29.61 -3.24 0.20
CA GLY A 244 -30.26 -1.97 -0.13
C GLY A 244 -31.80 -2.00 -0.15
N ALA A 245 -32.43 -3.05 0.38
CA ALA A 245 -33.88 -3.08 0.56
C ALA A 245 -34.30 -2.28 1.82
N PRO A 246 -35.45 -1.60 1.81
CA PRO A 246 -35.92 -0.79 2.94
C PRO A 246 -36.28 -1.67 4.14
N VAL A 247 -35.83 -1.28 5.34
CA VAL A 247 -36.09 -1.99 6.60
C VAL A 247 -37.03 -1.14 7.46
N ASP A 248 -38.27 -0.98 6.96
CA ASP A 248 -39.27 -0.05 7.51
C ASP A 248 -39.77 -0.44 8.91
N SER A 249 -39.69 -1.73 9.25
CA SER A 249 -40.08 -2.27 10.55
C SER A 249 -39.18 -3.43 10.96
N VAL A 250 -38.90 -3.54 12.26
CA VAL A 250 -38.28 -4.72 12.90
C VAL A 250 -39.20 -5.21 14.02
N PRO A 251 -39.13 -6.50 14.42
CA PRO A 251 -39.83 -6.99 15.61
C PRO A 251 -39.42 -6.25 16.89
N GLU A 252 -40.26 -6.30 17.92
CA GLU A 252 -39.89 -5.82 19.26
C GLU A 252 -38.69 -6.61 19.82
N PRO A 253 -37.59 -5.95 20.24
CA PRO A 253 -36.45 -6.61 20.88
C PRO A 253 -36.87 -7.33 22.17
N ARG A 254 -36.48 -8.61 22.30
CA ARG A 254 -36.66 -9.40 23.53
C ARG A 254 -35.41 -9.34 24.41
N ASN A 255 -34.25 -9.05 23.84
CA ASN A 255 -32.97 -8.95 24.53
C ASN A 255 -31.96 -8.09 23.74
N PHE A 256 -30.85 -7.71 24.38
CA PHE A 256 -29.83 -6.81 23.81
C PHE A 256 -29.14 -7.32 22.53
N ILE A 257 -29.16 -8.63 22.24
CA ILE A 257 -28.63 -9.17 20.99
C ILE A 257 -29.56 -8.82 19.83
N ASP A 258 -30.88 -8.76 20.06
CA ASP A 258 -31.86 -8.41 19.04
C ASP A 258 -31.65 -6.96 18.57
N ASP A 259 -31.34 -6.03 19.47
CA ASP A 259 -30.97 -4.64 19.14
C ASP A 259 -29.77 -4.57 18.18
N LEU A 260 -28.74 -5.39 18.44
CA LEU A 260 -27.53 -5.47 17.62
C LEU A 260 -27.83 -6.12 16.25
N VAL A 261 -28.63 -7.19 16.23
CA VAL A 261 -29.08 -7.87 15.01
C VAL A 261 -29.92 -6.93 14.15
N PHE A 262 -30.90 -6.22 14.73
CA PHE A 262 -31.74 -5.27 14.01
C PHE A 262 -30.95 -4.02 13.58
N GLY A 263 -29.95 -3.59 14.35
CA GLY A 263 -28.96 -2.59 13.90
C GLY A 263 -28.22 -3.05 12.64
N ASN A 264 -27.68 -4.26 12.66
CA ASN A 264 -26.96 -4.87 11.54
C ASN A 264 -27.84 -5.10 10.30
N LEU A 265 -29.08 -5.55 10.48
CA LEU A 265 -30.05 -5.74 9.39
C LEU A 265 -30.43 -4.42 8.72
N ARG A 266 -30.62 -3.34 9.50
CA ARG A 266 -30.82 -1.98 8.96
C ARG A 266 -29.59 -1.47 8.21
N GLU A 267 -28.38 -1.70 8.74
CA GLU A 267 -27.13 -1.30 8.07
C GLU A 267 -26.92 -2.00 6.72
N LEU A 268 -27.32 -3.28 6.61
CA LEU A 268 -27.24 -4.05 5.37
C LEU A 268 -28.45 -3.87 4.44
N GLY A 269 -29.52 -3.20 4.86
CA GLY A 269 -30.77 -3.12 4.09
C GLY A 269 -31.40 -4.50 3.86
N ILE A 270 -31.51 -5.31 4.92
CA ILE A 270 -32.09 -6.66 4.89
C ILE A 270 -33.32 -6.68 5.81
N PRO A 271 -34.55 -6.78 5.26
CA PRO A 271 -35.76 -6.88 6.08
C PRO A 271 -35.79 -8.17 6.92
N PRO A 272 -36.11 -8.11 8.23
CA PRO A 272 -36.31 -9.32 9.03
C PRO A 272 -37.60 -10.04 8.62
N SER A 273 -37.58 -11.37 8.68
CA SER A 273 -38.81 -12.18 8.60
C SER A 273 -39.75 -11.86 9.77
N PRO A 274 -41.09 -12.02 9.58
CA PRO A 274 -42.04 -11.99 10.69
C PRO A 274 -41.71 -13.02 11.77
N VAL A 275 -42.09 -12.74 13.02
CA VAL A 275 -42.00 -13.69 14.13
C VAL A 275 -42.90 -14.90 13.82
N CYS A 276 -42.30 -16.09 13.74
CA CYS A 276 -43.00 -17.35 13.51
C CYS A 276 -43.45 -18.00 14.82
N ASP A 277 -44.28 -19.04 14.71
CA ASP A 277 -44.68 -19.90 15.84
C ASP A 277 -43.73 -21.09 16.02
N ASP A 278 -43.78 -21.74 17.19
CA ASP A 278 -42.95 -22.90 17.52
C ASP A 278 -43.07 -24.03 16.48
N ALA A 279 -44.27 -24.22 15.93
CA ALA A 279 -44.57 -25.24 14.92
C ALA A 279 -43.96 -24.95 13.53
N THR A 280 -43.58 -23.70 13.26
CA THR A 280 -42.83 -23.26 12.07
C THR A 280 -41.32 -23.16 12.36
N PHE A 281 -40.93 -22.79 13.58
CA PHE A 281 -39.52 -22.71 13.99
C PHE A 281 -38.84 -24.09 14.09
N LEU A 282 -39.59 -25.15 14.41
CA LEU A 282 -39.09 -26.52 14.54
C LEU A 282 -39.09 -27.33 13.22
N ARG A 283 -38.98 -26.67 12.07
CA ARG A 283 -39.01 -27.29 10.72
C ARG A 283 -37.74 -27.03 9.92
#